data_AF-A0AAJ1Q7W3-F1
#
_entry.id   AF-A0AAJ1Q7W3-F1
#
_cell.length_a   1.000
_cell.length_b   1.000
_cell.length_c   1.000
_cell.angle_alpha   90.00
_cell.angle_beta   90.00
_cell.angle_gamma   90.00
#
_symmetry.space_group_name_H-M   'P 1'
#
loop_
_entity.id
_entity.type
_entity.pdbx_description
1 polymer ?
#
loop_
_entity_poly.entity_id
_entity_poly.type
_entity_poly.pdbx_seq_one_letter_code
_entity_poly.pdbx_strand_id
1 'polypeptide(L)' 'MTSIQRSRRQVRLSRALGIALTPKAQRIFEKRPYAPGEHGRTRR' A
#
# COMPACT_ATOMS: atom_id res chain seq x y z
N MET A 1 13.20 -14.63 -1.07
CA MET A 1 12.14 -13.62 -1.35
C MET A 1 12.03 -13.39 -2.84
N THR A 2 10.88 -13.62 -3.44
CA THR A 2 10.66 -13.40 -4.88
C THR A 2 10.43 -11.91 -5.20
N SER A 3 10.62 -11.52 -6.46
CA SER A 3 10.33 -10.16 -6.96
C SER A 3 8.89 -9.73 -6.67
N ILE A 4 7.94 -10.67 -6.77
CA ILE A 4 6.52 -10.45 -6.47
C ILE A 4 6.33 -10.10 -4.98
N GLN A 5 6.96 -10.85 -4.07
CA GLN A 5 6.89 -10.58 -2.63
C GLN A 5 7.46 -9.19 -2.28
N ARG A 6 8.59 -8.80 -2.89
CA ARG A 6 9.18 -7.46 -2.73
C ARG A 6 8.21 -6.36 -3.18
N SER A 7 7.59 -6.51 -4.36
CA SER A 7 6.62 -5.53 -4.87
C SER A 7 5.41 -5.36 -3.94
N ARG A 8 4.88 -6.46 -3.38
CA ARG A 8 3.74 -6.41 -2.44
C ARG A 8 4.12 -5.70 -1.14
N ARG A 9 5.35 -5.90 -0.66
CA ARG A 9 5.85 -5.24 0.56
C ARG A 9 6.02 -3.73 0.36
N GLN A 10 6.56 -3.30 -0.78
CA GLN A 10 6.68 -1.87 -1.13
C GLN A 10 5.31 -1.17 -1.23
N VAL A 11 4.30 -1.83 -1.83
CA VAL A 11 2.93 -1.30 -1.89
C VAL A 11 2.29 -1.21 -0.50
N ARG A 12 2.55 -2.17 0.40
CA ARG A 12 2.11 -2.09 1.80
C ARG A 12 2.75 -0.89 2.51
N LEU A 13 4.06 -0.67 2.35
CA LEU A 13 4.76 0.47 2.94
C LEU A 13 4.24 1.80 2.41
N SER A 14 4.10 1.93 1.09
CA SER A 14 3.55 3.13 0.45
C SER A 14 2.20 3.53 1.05
N ARG A 15 1.29 2.55 1.22
CA ARG A 15 -0.03 2.78 1.82
C ARG A 15 0.01 3.12 3.31
N ALA A 16 0.96 2.57 4.05
CA ALA A 16 1.12 2.89 5.47
C ALA A 16 1.64 4.31 5.67
N LEU A 17 2.52 4.77 4.77
CA LEU A 17 3.11 6.11 4.81
C LEU A 17 2.22 7.19 4.18
N GLY A 18 1.26 6.79 3.34
CA GLY A 18 0.41 7.73 2.60
C GLY A 18 1.10 8.34 1.37
N ILE A 19 2.21 7.74 0.89
CA ILE A 19 3.01 8.24 -0.23
C ILE A 19 3.20 7.12 -1.26
N ALA A 20 2.97 7.42 -2.55
CA ALA A 20 3.12 6.45 -3.62
C ALA A 20 4.60 6.28 -4.05
N LEU A 21 5.30 5.29 -3.48
CA LEU A 21 6.73 5.05 -3.77
C LEU A 21 6.99 4.36 -5.11
N THR A 22 5.97 3.79 -5.75
CA THR A 22 6.09 3.04 -7.01
C THR A 22 4.86 3.22 -7.90
N PRO A 23 4.96 3.05 -9.23
CA PRO A 23 3.79 3.14 -10.12
C PRO A 23 2.67 2.15 -9.77
N LYS A 24 3.03 0.96 -9.28
CA LYS A 24 2.07 -0.04 -8.78
C LYS A 24 1.38 0.45 -7.51
N ALA A 25 2.11 1.11 -6.62
CA ALA A 25 1.56 1.65 -5.38
C ALA A 25 0.54 2.75 -5.68
N GLN A 26 0.80 3.66 -6.61
CA GLN A 26 -0.13 4.70 -7.04
C GLN A 26 -1.50 4.12 -7.44
N ARG A 27 -1.51 3.14 -8.36
CA ARG A 27 -2.75 2.44 -8.79
C ARG A 27 -3.50 1.78 -7.63
N ILE A 28 -2.77 1.20 -6.67
CA ILE A 28 -3.39 0.56 -5.50
C ILE A 28 -3.88 1.62 -4.51
N PHE A 29 -3.19 2.75 -4.39
CA PHE A 29 -3.51 3.85 -3.49
C PHE A 29 -4.83 4.50 -3.89
N GLU A 30 -5.06 4.71 -5.18
CA GLU A 30 -6.35 5.19 -5.73
C GLU A 30 -7.52 4.29 -5.32
N LYS A 31 -7.34 2.96 -5.38
CA LYS A 31 -8.37 1.99 -5.00
C LYS A 31 -8.50 1.78 -3.48
N ARG A 32 -7.41 1.96 -2.74
CA ARG A 32 -7.31 1.70 -1.29
C ARG A 32 -6.48 2.81 -0.62
N PRO A 33 -7.06 3.99 -0.42
CA PRO A 33 -6.36 5.17 0.11
C PRO A 33 -6.10 5.10 1.62
N TYR A 34 -6.58 4.04 2.27
CA TYR A 34 -6.47 3.81 3.70
C TYR A 34 -5.26 2.91 4.05
N ALA A 35 -4.77 3.02 5.28
CA ALA A 35 -3.63 2.24 5.77
C ALA A 35 -3.92 0.72 5.71
N PRO A 36 -2.90 -0.12 5.48
CA PRO A 36 -3.08 -1.57 5.49
C PRO A 36 -3.32 -2.09 6.92
N GLY A 37 -4.14 -3.14 7.06
CA GLY A 37 -4.49 -3.74 8.35
C GLY A 37 -5.99 -3.69 8.63
N GLU A 38 -6.44 -4.39 9.66
CA GLU A 38 -7.86 -4.46 10.04
C GLU A 38 -8.39 -3.09 10.46
N HIS A 39 -7.69 -2.40 11.37
CA HIS A 39 -8.07 -1.07 11.85
C HIS A 39 -7.75 0.07 10.88
N GLY A 40 -6.97 -0.20 9.82
CA GLY A 40 -6.61 0.82 8.84
C GLY A 40 -7.81 1.31 8.02
N ARG A 41 -8.86 0.50 7.90
CA ARG A 41 -10.11 0.84 7.21
C ARG A 41 -11.08 1.67 8.05
N THR A 42 -11.04 1.51 9.37
CA THR A 42 -12.01 2.10 10.30
C THR A 42 -11.70 3.55 10.64
N ARG A 43 -10.54 4.08 10.23
CA ARG A 43 -10.03 5.40 10.62
C ARG A 43 -10.59 6.58 9.80
N ARG A 44 -11.72 6.41 9.11
CA ARG A 44 -12.42 7.49 8.38
C ARG A 44 -13.77 7.78 9.02
#